data_AF-A0A959J665-F1
#
_entry.id   AF-A0A959J665-F1
#
_cell.length_a   1.000
_cell.length_b   1.000
_cell.length_c   1.000
_cell.angle_alpha   90.00
_cell.angle_beta   90.00
_cell.angle_gamma   90.00
#
_symmetry.space_group_name_H-M   'P 1'
#
loop_
_entity.id
_entity.type
_entity.pdbx_description
1 polymer ?
#
loop_
_entity_poly.entity_id
_entity_poly.type
_entity_poly.pdbx_seq_one_letter_code
_entity_poly.pdbx_strand_id
1 'polypeptide(L)'
;MFEHKSKPLLSKKQFHKRVFKYVLYSSFILGMSLGIGMVGYWYYADLNWIDAFYNASMILTGMGPANEMPDNAAKIFSGTYALFSGVAFLSTVAVLFAPIAHRFLHLMHIDDHDK
;
A
#
# COMPACT_ATOMS: atom_id res chain seq x y z
N MET A 1 0.02 17.36 9.51
CA MET A 1 -0.76 18.07 10.53
C MET A 1 -2.19 18.18 10.03
N PHE A 2 -3.08 17.40 10.63
CA PHE A 2 -4.52 17.39 10.34
C PHE A 2 -5.17 18.65 10.92
N GLU A 3 -6.24 19.14 10.30
CA GLU A 3 -6.81 20.46 10.63
C GLU A 3 -7.68 20.42 11.88
N HIS A 4 -7.57 21.48 12.68
CA HIS A 4 -8.44 21.72 13.83
C HIS A 4 -9.84 22.15 13.39
N LYS A 5 -10.84 21.68 14.16
CA LYS A 5 -12.31 21.84 14.04
C LYS A 5 -12.85 23.23 13.61
N SER A 6 -12.06 24.30 13.70
CA SER A 6 -12.48 25.69 13.48
C SER A 6 -12.04 26.32 12.16
N LYS A 7 -11.31 25.59 11.29
CA LYS A 7 -10.84 26.14 10.02
C LYS A 7 -11.81 25.81 8.88
N PRO A 8 -12.15 26.80 8.03
CA PRO A 8 -12.98 26.56 6.86
C PRO A 8 -12.35 25.46 5.99
N LEU A 9 -13.19 24.59 5.42
CA LEU A 9 -12.79 23.49 4.53
C LEU A 9 -11.65 23.96 3.60
N LEU A 10 -10.51 23.24 3.62
CA LEU A 10 -9.36 23.56 2.77
C LEU A 10 -9.80 23.92 1.36
N SER A 11 -9.24 25.03 0.85
CA SER A 11 -9.38 25.40 -0.56
C SER A 11 -9.10 24.18 -1.43
N LYS A 12 -9.91 23.99 -2.49
CA LYS A 12 -9.80 22.84 -3.40
C LYS A 12 -8.34 22.59 -3.82
N LYS A 13 -7.53 23.64 -4.02
CA LYS A 13 -6.09 23.54 -4.37
C LYS A 13 -5.24 22.88 -3.27
N GLN A 14 -5.45 23.22 -2.01
CA GLN A 14 -4.66 22.66 -0.90
C GLN A 14 -5.04 21.20 -0.61
N PHE A 15 -6.32 20.85 -0.80
CA PHE A 15 -6.77 19.47 -0.73
C PHE A 15 -6.12 18.58 -1.81
N HIS A 16 -6.09 19.04 -3.08
CA HIS A 16 -5.41 18.30 -4.15
C HIS A 16 -3.92 18.12 -3.86
N LYS A 17 -3.24 19.15 -3.32
CA LYS A 17 -1.84 19.03 -2.89
C LYS A 17 -1.66 18.00 -1.77
N ARG A 18 -2.62 17.89 -0.84
CA ARG A 18 -2.61 16.86 0.20
C ARG A 18 -2.77 15.48 -0.44
N VAL A 19 -3.82 15.26 -1.23
CA VAL A 19 -4.04 13.97 -1.91
C VAL A 19 -2.82 13.55 -2.73
N PHE A 20 -2.24 14.46 -3.52
CA PHE A 20 -1.04 14.18 -4.31
C PHE A 20 0.15 13.71 -3.46
N LYS A 21 0.38 14.32 -2.30
CA LYS A 21 1.43 13.86 -1.36
C LYS A 21 1.15 12.44 -0.86
N TYR A 22 -0.08 12.15 -0.45
CA TYR A 22 -0.45 10.81 0.03
C TYR A 22 -0.33 9.76 -1.07
N VAL A 23 -0.75 10.08 -2.30
CA VAL A 23 -0.51 9.22 -3.47
C VAL A 23 0.98 8.95 -3.65
N LEU A 24 1.84 9.98 -3.59
CA LEU A 24 3.29 9.79 -3.72
C LEU A 24 3.88 8.91 -2.61
N TYR A 25 3.47 9.12 -1.36
CA TYR A 25 3.89 8.27 -0.25
C TYR A 25 3.42 6.81 -0.42
N SER A 26 2.16 6.59 -0.79
CA SER A 26 1.60 5.26 -1.05
C SER A 26 2.32 4.58 -2.22
N SER A 27 2.58 5.28 -3.32
CA SER A 27 3.34 4.75 -4.46
C SER A 27 4.76 4.37 -4.08
N PHE A 28 5.42 5.16 -3.22
CA PHE A 28 6.75 4.84 -2.72
C PHE A 28 6.74 3.56 -1.86
N ILE A 29 5.77 3.42 -0.94
CA ILE A 29 5.63 2.22 -0.11
C ILE A 29 5.39 0.99 -0.99
N LEU A 30 4.46 1.05 -1.95
CA LEU A 30 4.21 -0.05 -2.88
C LEU A 30 5.43 -0.38 -3.72
N GLY A 31 6.13 0.63 -4.24
CA GLY A 31 7.33 0.43 -5.06
C GLY A 31 8.45 -0.26 -4.28
N MET A 32 8.66 0.12 -3.02
CA MET A 32 9.63 -0.55 -2.15
C MET A 32 9.22 -2.00 -1.84
N SER A 33 7.96 -2.23 -1.48
CA SER A 33 7.45 -3.58 -1.20
C SER A 33 7.57 -4.49 -2.42
N LEU A 34 7.20 -3.98 -3.60
CA LEU A 34 7.33 -4.69 -4.87
C LEU A 34 8.81 -5.00 -5.18
N GLY A 35 9.71 -4.03 -5.00
CA GLY A 35 11.14 -4.20 -5.21
C GLY A 35 11.74 -5.29 -4.32
N ILE A 36 11.34 -5.35 -3.03
CA ILE A 36 11.75 -6.43 -2.12
C ILE A 36 11.30 -7.79 -2.65
N GLY A 37 10.04 -7.88 -3.11
CA GLY A 37 9.50 -9.08 -3.74
C GLY A 37 10.29 -9.51 -4.96
N MET A 38 10.55 -8.58 -5.89
CA MET A 38 11.30 -8.83 -7.13
C MET A 38 12.70 -9.36 -6.85
N VAL A 39 13.46 -8.71 -5.96
CA VAL A 39 14.82 -9.15 -5.61
C VAL A 39 14.80 -10.53 -4.98
N GLY A 40 13.85 -10.81 -4.09
CA GLY A 40 13.78 -12.12 -3.45
C GLY A 40 13.31 -13.23 -4.39
N TYR A 41 12.37 -12.98 -5.30
CA TYR A 41 12.00 -13.97 -6.32
C TYR A 41 13.12 -14.23 -7.33
N TRP A 42 13.84 -13.19 -7.72
CA TRP A 42 15.03 -13.34 -8.55
C TRP A 42 16.12 -14.17 -7.86
N TYR A 43 16.35 -13.95 -6.56
CA TYR A 43 17.41 -14.63 -5.81
C TYR A 43 17.05 -16.05 -5.33
N TYR A 44 15.86 -16.24 -4.74
CA TYR A 44 15.47 -17.51 -4.11
C TYR A 44 14.75 -18.45 -5.07
N ALA A 45 14.03 -17.93 -6.08
CA ALA A 45 13.25 -18.74 -7.02
C ALA A 45 13.84 -18.80 -8.44
N ASP A 46 15.03 -18.21 -8.64
CA ASP A 46 15.76 -18.16 -9.93
C ASP A 46 14.89 -17.64 -11.10
N LEU A 47 13.95 -16.74 -10.79
CA LEU A 47 13.06 -16.13 -11.78
C LEU A 47 13.78 -14.97 -12.46
N ASN A 48 13.56 -14.79 -13.77
CA ASN A 48 13.98 -13.55 -14.43
C ASN A 48 13.21 -12.34 -13.86
N TRP A 49 13.69 -11.12 -14.10
CA TRP A 49 13.09 -9.91 -13.52
C TRP A 49 11.62 -9.68 -13.89
N ILE A 50 11.17 -10.12 -15.07
CA ILE A 50 9.79 -9.95 -15.51
C ILE A 50 8.89 -10.91 -14.73
N ASP A 51 9.29 -12.16 -14.60
CA ASP A 51 8.56 -13.16 -13.83
C ASP A 51 8.61 -12.84 -12.32
N ALA A 52 9.73 -12.33 -11.82
CA ALA A 52 9.86 -11.86 -10.45
C ALA A 52 8.92 -10.68 -10.17
N PHE A 53 8.82 -9.71 -11.09
CA PHE A 53 7.84 -8.62 -11.02
C PHE A 53 6.41 -9.15 -11.02
N TYR A 54 6.10 -10.09 -11.91
CA TYR A 54 4.77 -10.66 -12.04
C TYR A 54 4.34 -11.39 -10.75
N ASN A 55 5.20 -12.27 -10.21
CA ASN A 55 4.95 -12.98 -8.96
C ASN A 55 4.86 -12.04 -7.76
N ALA A 56 5.77 -11.06 -7.67
CA ALA A 56 5.75 -10.07 -6.61
C ALA A 56 4.45 -9.25 -6.62
N SER A 57 3.97 -8.85 -7.80
CA SER A 57 2.73 -8.10 -7.99
C SER A 57 1.49 -8.92 -7.64
N MET A 58 1.45 -10.18 -8.06
CA MET A 58 0.36 -11.11 -7.75
C MET A 58 0.21 -11.27 -6.22
N ILE A 59 1.31 -11.55 -5.51
CA ILE A 59 1.28 -11.65 -4.06
C ILE A 59 0.98 -10.32 -3.37
N LEU A 60 1.54 -9.22 -3.87
CA LEU A 60 1.28 -7.89 -3.30
C LEU A 60 -0.21 -7.50 -3.37
N THR A 61 -0.94 -8.05 -4.33
CA THR A 61 -2.39 -7.83 -4.50
C THR A 61 -3.26 -8.95 -3.88
N GLY A 62 -2.64 -9.88 -3.15
CA GLY A 62 -3.34 -10.92 -2.39
C GLY A 62 -3.59 -12.22 -3.16
N MET A 63 -3.06 -12.36 -4.38
CA MET A 63 -3.07 -13.63 -5.13
C MET A 63 -1.86 -14.49 -4.77
N GLY A 64 -1.87 -15.77 -5.15
CA GLY A 64 -0.71 -16.64 -5.00
C GLY A 64 0.41 -16.33 -6.00
N PRO A 65 1.61 -16.92 -5.83
CA PRO A 65 2.63 -16.87 -6.88
C PRO A 65 2.13 -17.59 -8.13
N ALA A 66 2.44 -17.05 -9.30
CA ALA A 66 2.05 -17.61 -10.58
C ALA A 66 3.00 -18.74 -11.04
N ASN A 67 4.26 -18.68 -10.61
CA ASN A 67 5.27 -19.69 -10.90
C ASN A 67 5.47 -20.63 -9.72
N GLU A 68 5.86 -21.87 -10.00
CA GLU A 68 6.20 -22.85 -8.97
C GLU A 68 7.50 -22.47 -8.25
N MET A 69 7.50 -22.68 -6.92
CA MET A 69 8.69 -22.43 -6.10
C MET A 69 9.61 -23.67 -6.13
N PRO A 70 10.86 -23.54 -6.64
CA PRO A 70 11.71 -24.69 -6.96
C PRO A 70 12.20 -25.47 -5.75
N ASP A 71 12.34 -24.81 -4.59
CA ASP A 71 12.87 -25.42 -3.38
C ASP A 71 12.20 -24.89 -2.09
N ASN A 72 12.69 -25.35 -0.94
CA ASN A 72 12.16 -24.94 0.37
C ASN A 72 12.50 -23.48 0.69
N ALA A 73 13.63 -22.95 0.21
CA ALA A 73 14.03 -21.57 0.48
C ALA A 73 13.09 -20.59 -0.25
N ALA A 74 12.78 -20.86 -1.52
CA ALA A 74 11.80 -20.13 -2.32
C ALA A 74 10.40 -20.16 -1.67
N LYS A 75 9.97 -21.31 -1.16
CA LYS A 75 8.66 -21.45 -0.47
C LYS A 75 8.61 -20.62 0.82
N ILE A 76 9.65 -20.67 1.65
CA ILE A 76 9.74 -19.89 2.88
C ILE A 76 9.75 -18.39 2.58
N PHE A 77 10.52 -17.98 1.56
CA PHE A 77 10.53 -16.61 1.09
C PHE A 77 9.15 -16.17 0.61
N SER A 78 8.53 -16.91 -0.31
CA SER A 78 7.22 -16.58 -0.88
C SER A 78 6.14 -16.49 0.19
N GLY A 79 6.12 -17.41 1.16
CA GLY A 79 5.19 -17.38 2.29
C GLY A 79 5.41 -16.17 3.21
N THR A 80 6.66 -15.86 3.54
CA THR A 80 7.01 -14.69 4.37
C THR A 80 6.67 -13.38 3.65
N TYR A 81 7.01 -13.31 2.37
CA TYR A 81 6.67 -12.19 1.51
C TYR A 81 5.16 -12.02 1.41
N ALA A 82 4.36 -13.08 1.32
CA ALA A 82 2.90 -13.00 1.31
C ALA A 82 2.31 -12.38 2.58
N LEU A 83 2.81 -12.78 3.76
CA LEU A 83 2.38 -12.17 5.03
C LEU A 83 2.72 -10.68 5.09
N PHE A 84 3.96 -10.32 4.74
CA PHE A 84 4.39 -8.92 4.66
C PHE A 84 3.54 -8.12 3.66
N SER A 85 3.36 -8.67 2.47
CA SER A 85 2.62 -8.08 1.35
C SER A 85 1.19 -7.72 1.72
N GLY A 86 0.48 -8.64 2.38
CA GLY A 86 -0.89 -8.40 2.80
C GLY A 86 -1.00 -7.20 3.74
N VAL A 87 -0.11 -7.11 4.73
CA VAL A 87 -0.06 -5.96 5.66
C VAL A 87 0.34 -4.67 4.92
N ALA A 88 1.34 -4.74 4.05
CA ALA A 88 1.83 -3.58 3.30
C ALA A 88 0.78 -3.02 2.34
N PHE A 89 0.06 -3.88 1.61
CA PHE A 89 -1.00 -3.48 0.70
C PHE A 89 -2.16 -2.81 1.44
N LEU A 90 -2.69 -3.45 2.49
CA LEU A 90 -3.77 -2.89 3.30
C LEU A 90 -3.39 -1.55 3.94
N SER A 91 -2.16 -1.45 4.47
CA SER A 91 -1.64 -0.22 5.05
C SER A 91 -1.52 0.90 4.00
N THR A 92 -1.06 0.56 2.80
CA THR A 92 -0.95 1.51 1.69
C THR A 92 -2.33 2.04 1.28
N VAL A 93 -3.32 1.15 1.14
CA VAL A 93 -4.71 1.52 0.85
C VAL A 93 -5.24 2.45 1.93
N ALA A 94 -5.04 2.14 3.21
CA ALA A 94 -5.45 3.01 4.32
C ALA A 94 -4.81 4.41 4.23
N VAL A 95 -3.51 4.49 3.95
CA VAL A 95 -2.81 5.77 3.76
C VAL A 95 -3.37 6.55 2.56
N LEU A 96 -3.62 5.88 1.44
CA LEU A 96 -4.16 6.50 0.23
C LEU A 96 -5.54 7.13 0.48
N PHE A 97 -6.41 6.43 1.21
CA PHE A 97 -7.78 6.86 1.49
C PHE A 97 -7.89 7.81 2.70
N ALA A 98 -6.90 7.88 3.58
CA ALA A 98 -6.90 8.74 4.76
C ALA A 98 -7.35 10.20 4.50
N PRO A 99 -6.83 10.94 3.50
CA PRO A 99 -7.27 12.32 3.26
C PRO A 99 -8.73 12.43 2.78
N ILE A 100 -9.25 11.41 2.10
CA ILE A 100 -10.63 11.36 1.62
C ILE A 100 -11.57 11.04 2.77
N ALA A 101 -11.26 9.98 3.53
CA ALA A 101 -12.03 9.58 4.71
C ALA A 101 -12.12 10.71 5.74
N HIS A 102 -11.00 11.36 6.05
CA HIS A 102 -10.97 12.50 6.96
C HIS A 102 -11.83 13.68 6.44
N ARG A 103 -11.84 13.93 5.12
CA ARG A 103 -12.68 15.00 4.56
C ARG A 103 -14.16 14.63 4.58
N PHE A 104 -14.49 13.37 4.35
CA PHE A 104 -15.86 12.87 4.37
C PHE A 104 -16.46 12.95 5.78
N LEU A 105 -15.72 12.52 6.81
CA LEU A 105 -16.14 12.65 8.22
C LEU A 105 -16.39 14.12 8.60
N HIS A 106 -15.46 15.00 8.25
CA HIS A 106 -15.61 16.44 8.49
C HIS A 106 -16.81 17.05 7.74
N LEU A 107 -17.21 16.52 6.57
CA LEU A 107 -18.38 17.00 5.82
C LEU A 107 -19.71 16.54 6.44
N MET A 108 -19.73 15.34 7.03
CA MET A 108 -20.95 14.80 7.64
C MET A 108 -21.22 15.34 9.05
N HIS A 109 -20.38 16.24 9.59
CA HIS A 109 -20.44 16.71 10.98
C HIS A 109 -20.50 15.56 12.02
N ILE A 110 -20.10 14.35 11.63
CA ILE A 110 -19.92 13.22 12.55
C ILE A 110 -18.55 13.41 13.18
N ASP A 111 -18.48 14.38 14.08
CA ASP A 111 -17.45 14.50 15.11
C ASP A 111 -18.19 14.97 16.38
N ASP A 112 -18.76 13.99 17.08
CA ASP A 112 -19.44 14.01 18.38
C ASP A 112 -20.71 14.86 18.50
N HIS A 113 -21.86 14.19 18.40
CA HIS A 113 -22.96 14.50 19.30
C HIS A 113 -22.50 14.13 20.73
N ASP A 114 -22.20 15.16 21.52
CA ASP A 114 -22.33 15.24 22.98
C ASP A 114 -21.94 14.00 23.81
N LYS A 115 -20.71 13.95 24.31
CA LYS A 115 -20.35 14.16 25.74
C LYS A 115 -18.91 13.76 26.06
#